data_AF-A0A850M536-F1
#
_entry.id   AF-A0A850M536-F1
#
_cell.length_a   1.000
_cell.length_b   1.000
_cell.length_c   1.000
_cell.angle_alpha   90.00
_cell.angle_beta   90.00
_cell.angle_gamma   90.00
#
_symmetry.space_group_name_H-M   'P 1'
#
loop_
_entity.id
_entity.type
_entity.pdbx_description
1 polymer ?
#
loop_
_entity_poly.entity_id
_entity_poly.type
_entity_poly.pdbx_seq_one_letter_code
_entity_poly.pdbx_strand_id
1 'polypeptide(L)'
;MEFESVYNLNNFLSFIHEFIEQFKAGPKIGDYSYKRGKEIPDLYGSSDILMTLYAINELKLTENQRLEWIKRLQTFQDPKTGWFKEAETLHFKEHSTAYCIAALNLIGGKPAFPLKFMKKMNTKRKLWRWLRWQLWSLIWSTSHRGPGVAAALAMTGEAPAGWFDWFFEWCNKKVDPKTGYWRLGFIHKLGMISKDEMAGAFHFYYIYEYFKHPLPYPKQIVDWTLRLQHNNGLWDKNVPYCIDLDGVYSLARASKAANNYRKRDVERALEKTLHTIVTCLNDKEFLFKNYRNSHRLVGALAAVAEIQDYMPDRLDTPKKWRNQLDYAPYI
;
A
#
# COMPACT_ATOMS: atom_id res chain seq x y z
N MET A 1 16.79 -7.45 -23.81
CA MET A 1 16.32 -6.10 -23.45
C MET A 1 17.53 -5.42 -22.83
N GLU A 2 18.09 -4.42 -23.51
CA GLU A 2 19.11 -3.55 -22.89
C GLU A 2 18.38 -2.64 -21.90
N PHE A 3 18.83 -2.65 -20.64
CA PHE A 3 18.31 -1.73 -19.62
C PHE A 3 19.06 -0.41 -19.71
N GLU A 4 18.35 0.69 -19.42
CA GLU A 4 19.00 1.99 -19.24
C GLU A 4 19.97 1.91 -18.07
N SER A 5 21.08 2.65 -18.15
CA SER A 5 22.05 2.70 -17.06
C SER A 5 21.44 3.36 -15.81
N VAL A 6 20.60 4.39 -16.02
CA VAL A 6 19.87 5.14 -14.99
C VAL A 6 18.52 5.61 -15.56
N TYR A 7 17.43 5.34 -14.84
CA TYR A 7 16.08 5.79 -15.20
C TYR A 7 15.79 7.20 -14.66
N ASN A 8 14.84 7.91 -15.28
CA ASN A 8 14.30 9.17 -14.74
C ASN A 8 12.79 9.31 -14.99
N LEU A 9 12.13 10.16 -14.20
CA LEU A 9 10.68 10.43 -14.28
C LEU A 9 10.38 11.90 -14.57
N ASN A 10 11.29 12.60 -15.26
CA ASN A 10 11.16 14.05 -15.51
C ASN A 10 9.93 14.39 -16.35
N ASN A 11 9.61 13.59 -17.37
CA ASN A 11 8.40 13.78 -18.16
C ASN A 11 7.16 13.61 -17.28
N PHE A 12 7.07 12.52 -16.52
CA PHE A 12 5.99 12.30 -15.57
C PHE A 12 5.77 13.49 -14.62
N LEU A 13 6.85 14.01 -14.03
CA LEU A 13 6.81 15.17 -13.14
C LEU A 13 6.34 16.46 -13.86
N SER A 14 6.59 16.61 -15.16
CA SER A 14 6.14 17.78 -15.94
C SER A 14 4.62 17.88 -16.09
N PHE A 15 3.89 16.76 -16.00
CA PHE A 15 2.44 16.72 -16.22
C PHE A 15 1.63 16.11 -15.06
N ILE A 16 2.27 15.76 -13.93
CA ILE A 16 1.58 15.19 -12.77
C ILE A 16 0.54 16.16 -12.17
N HIS A 17 0.82 17.46 -12.13
CA HIS A 17 -0.14 18.44 -11.61
C HIS A 17 -1.37 18.57 -12.52
N GLU A 18 -1.18 18.53 -13.85
CA GLU A 18 -2.29 18.46 -14.80
C GLU A 18 -3.12 17.17 -14.62
N PHE A 19 -2.44 16.05 -14.35
CA PHE A 19 -3.13 14.80 -14.03
C PHE A 19 -3.99 14.93 -12.76
N ILE A 20 -3.43 15.50 -11.68
CA ILE A 20 -4.09 15.71 -10.40
C ILE A 20 -5.33 16.61 -10.52
N GLU A 21 -5.26 17.70 -11.32
CA GLU A 21 -6.37 18.64 -11.47
C GLU A 21 -7.66 17.98 -12.00
N GLN A 22 -7.57 16.87 -12.75
CA GLN A 22 -8.76 16.12 -13.20
C GLN A 22 -9.62 15.56 -12.07
N PHE A 23 -9.05 15.41 -10.87
CA PHE A 23 -9.69 14.84 -9.68
C PHE A 23 -10.19 15.90 -8.70
N LYS A 24 -9.93 17.18 -8.96
CA LYS A 24 -10.37 18.28 -8.09
C LYS A 24 -11.89 18.32 -8.06
N ALA A 25 -12.43 18.31 -6.85
CA ALA A 25 -13.86 18.22 -6.59
C ALA A 25 -14.41 19.45 -5.85
N GLY A 26 -13.56 20.39 -5.47
CA GLY A 26 -13.98 21.59 -4.77
C GLY A 26 -12.89 22.66 -4.71
N PRO A 27 -13.22 23.85 -4.17
CA PRO A 27 -12.30 24.97 -4.11
C PRO A 27 -11.31 24.87 -2.95
N LYS A 28 -11.59 24.05 -1.94
CA LYS A 28 -10.76 23.94 -0.74
C LYS A 28 -9.60 22.99 -0.95
N ILE A 29 -8.56 23.16 -0.15
CA ILE A 29 -7.44 22.24 -0.19
C ILE A 29 -7.84 20.85 0.34
N GLY A 30 -7.41 19.82 -0.38
CA GLY A 30 -7.82 18.45 -0.11
C GLY A 30 -9.18 18.06 -0.68
N ASP A 31 -9.86 18.94 -1.42
CA ASP A 31 -11.12 18.60 -2.09
C ASP A 31 -10.86 17.83 -3.38
N TYR A 32 -10.57 16.53 -3.24
CA TYR A 32 -10.36 15.64 -4.35
C TYR A 32 -11.32 14.45 -4.31
N SER A 33 -11.64 13.94 -5.49
CA SER A 33 -12.52 12.80 -5.71
C SER A 33 -11.77 11.63 -6.33
N TYR A 34 -12.22 10.42 -6.04
CA TYR A 34 -11.67 9.18 -6.57
C TYR A 34 -11.76 9.11 -8.10
N LYS A 35 -12.85 9.64 -8.67
CA LYS A 35 -13.13 9.66 -10.11
C LYS A 35 -13.00 11.06 -10.67
N ARG A 36 -12.51 11.17 -11.89
CA ARG A 36 -12.40 12.45 -12.59
C ARG A 36 -13.75 13.15 -12.77
N GLY A 37 -13.73 14.48 -12.69
CA GLY A 37 -14.90 15.33 -12.98
C GLY A 37 -16.05 15.20 -11.98
N LYS A 38 -15.83 14.64 -10.79
CA LYS A 38 -16.81 14.65 -9.71
C LYS A 38 -16.68 15.91 -8.87
N GLU A 39 -17.81 16.49 -8.49
CA GLU A 39 -17.89 17.72 -7.68
C GLU A 39 -18.00 17.46 -6.17
N ILE A 40 -17.93 16.20 -5.75
CA ILE A 40 -18.02 15.82 -4.34
C ILE A 40 -16.70 15.16 -3.96
N PRO A 41 -15.92 15.75 -3.04
CA PRO A 41 -14.70 15.13 -2.56
C PRO A 41 -15.03 13.90 -1.73
N ASP A 42 -14.17 12.90 -1.83
CA ASP A 42 -14.29 11.64 -1.10
C ASP A 42 -12.97 11.24 -0.45
N LEU A 43 -13.05 10.19 0.40
CA LEU A 43 -11.94 9.70 1.18
C LEU A 43 -10.73 9.33 0.32
N TYR A 44 -10.94 8.59 -0.76
CA TYR A 44 -9.85 8.12 -1.60
C TYR A 44 -9.25 9.26 -2.38
N GLY A 45 -10.06 10.05 -3.10
CA GLY A 45 -9.53 11.21 -3.82
C GLY A 45 -8.67 12.11 -2.93
N SER A 46 -9.19 12.47 -1.75
CA SER A 46 -8.50 13.36 -0.81
C SER A 46 -7.21 12.75 -0.25
N SER A 47 -7.18 11.43 -0.03
CA SER A 47 -6.02 10.70 0.51
C SER A 47 -5.00 10.38 -0.57
N ASP A 48 -5.45 9.88 -1.72
CA ASP A 48 -4.65 9.47 -2.88
C ASP A 48 -3.80 10.63 -3.41
N ILE A 49 -4.39 11.83 -3.52
CA ILE A 49 -3.67 13.01 -4.03
C ILE A 49 -2.64 13.49 -3.02
N LEU A 50 -2.95 13.46 -1.72
CA LEU A 50 -1.98 13.75 -0.66
C LEU A 50 -0.81 12.76 -0.71
N MET A 51 -1.11 11.47 -0.79
CA MET A 51 -0.13 10.40 -0.87
C MET A 51 0.71 10.49 -2.14
N THR A 52 0.09 10.78 -3.29
CA THR A 52 0.78 11.03 -4.57
C THR A 52 1.81 12.15 -4.42
N LEU A 53 1.40 13.31 -3.91
CA LEU A 53 2.28 14.45 -3.68
C LEU A 53 3.37 14.14 -2.65
N TYR A 54 3.05 13.36 -1.62
CA TYR A 54 4.03 12.92 -0.62
C TYR A 54 5.09 12.00 -1.24
N ALA A 55 4.68 10.98 -2.00
CA ALA A 55 5.57 9.99 -2.63
C ALA A 55 6.58 10.67 -3.55
N ILE A 56 6.14 11.61 -4.39
CA ILE A 56 7.03 12.32 -5.31
C ILE A 56 7.78 13.49 -4.67
N ASN A 57 7.63 13.70 -3.35
CA ASN A 57 8.28 14.76 -2.59
C ASN A 57 7.90 16.19 -3.07
N GLU A 58 6.65 16.38 -3.47
CA GLU A 58 6.05 17.66 -3.89
C GLU A 58 4.94 18.16 -2.94
N LEU A 59 4.66 17.45 -1.84
CA LEU A 59 3.70 17.91 -0.84
C LEU A 59 4.25 19.14 -0.09
N LYS A 60 3.80 20.32 -0.51
CA LYS A 60 4.14 21.62 0.10
C LYS A 60 2.87 22.27 0.63
N LEU A 61 2.70 22.25 1.95
CA LEU A 61 1.54 22.82 2.64
C LEU A 61 2.01 23.90 3.61
N THR A 62 1.36 25.07 3.58
CA THR A 62 1.40 25.99 4.72
C THR A 62 0.69 25.36 5.92
N GLU A 63 0.91 25.88 7.13
CA GLU A 63 0.26 25.37 8.33
C GLU A 63 -1.28 25.42 8.23
N ASN A 64 -1.85 26.51 7.71
CA ASN A 64 -3.29 26.64 7.50
C ASN A 64 -3.82 25.60 6.52
N GLN A 65 -3.12 25.40 5.40
CA GLN A 65 -3.46 24.40 4.39
C GLN A 65 -3.40 22.97 4.96
N ARG A 66 -2.37 22.68 5.77
CA ARG A 66 -2.21 21.40 6.47
C ARG A 66 -3.39 21.13 7.40
N LEU A 67 -3.76 22.10 8.25
CA LEU A 67 -4.90 21.98 9.17
C LEU A 67 -6.24 21.84 8.43
N GLU A 68 -6.41 22.55 7.31
CA GLU A 68 -7.62 22.43 6.48
C GLU A 68 -7.73 21.03 5.85
N TRP A 69 -6.63 20.48 5.32
CA TRP A 69 -6.62 19.12 4.77
C TRP A 69 -6.88 18.06 5.84
N ILE A 70 -6.29 18.21 7.05
CA ILE A 70 -6.59 17.35 8.21
C ILE A 70 -8.09 17.36 8.49
N LYS A 71 -8.69 18.55 8.58
CA LYS A 71 -10.12 18.70 8.84
C LYS A 71 -10.95 18.03 7.75
N ARG A 72 -10.57 18.17 6.48
CA ARG A 72 -11.22 17.49 5.34
C ARG A 72 -11.20 15.97 5.54
N LEU A 73 -10.04 15.37 5.78
CA LEU A 73 -9.91 13.92 5.99
C LEU A 73 -10.73 13.42 7.18
N GLN A 74 -10.74 14.18 8.28
CA GLN A 74 -11.53 13.87 9.48
C GLN A 74 -13.04 13.88 9.22
N THR A 75 -13.54 14.64 8.23
CA THR A 75 -14.98 14.65 7.89
C THR A 75 -15.50 13.30 7.38
N PHE A 76 -14.59 12.45 6.87
CA PHE A 76 -14.97 11.11 6.41
C PHE A 76 -15.12 10.11 7.57
N GLN A 77 -14.75 10.47 8.80
CA GLN A 77 -14.86 9.59 9.95
C GLN A 77 -16.27 9.59 10.56
N ASP A 78 -16.83 8.40 10.77
CA ASP A 78 -18.09 8.20 11.47
C ASP A 78 -17.89 8.36 13.00
N PRO A 79 -18.54 9.33 13.67
CA PRO A 79 -18.36 9.56 15.11
C PRO A 79 -18.92 8.44 16.00
N LYS A 80 -19.89 7.66 15.51
CA LYS A 80 -20.52 6.59 16.29
C LYS A 80 -19.64 5.34 16.31
N THR A 81 -18.94 5.06 15.22
CA THR A 81 -18.20 3.80 15.04
C THR A 81 -16.67 3.95 15.00
N GLY A 82 -16.17 5.14 14.67
CA GLY A 82 -14.75 5.41 14.43
C GLY A 82 -14.25 4.96 13.06
N TRP A 83 -15.07 4.28 12.25
CA TRP A 83 -14.71 3.91 10.88
C TRP A 83 -14.73 5.14 9.97
N PHE A 84 -13.84 5.17 8.99
CA PHE A 84 -13.94 6.13 7.90
C PHE A 84 -14.84 5.57 6.80
N LYS A 85 -15.77 6.41 6.31
CA LYS A 85 -16.77 6.05 5.32
C LYS A 85 -16.20 6.14 3.91
N GLU A 86 -16.52 5.14 3.12
CA GLU A 86 -16.26 5.07 1.68
C GLU A 86 -17.39 5.76 0.92
N ALA A 87 -17.07 6.49 -0.15
CA ALA A 87 -18.09 7.05 -1.03
C ALA A 87 -18.45 6.07 -2.16
N GLU A 88 -17.49 5.41 -2.82
CA GLU A 88 -17.78 4.65 -4.05
C GLU A 88 -16.74 3.55 -4.40
N THR A 89 -16.28 2.74 -3.42
CA THR A 89 -15.33 1.64 -3.69
C THR A 89 -15.83 0.27 -3.24
N LEU A 90 -15.19 -0.79 -3.77
CA LEU A 90 -15.40 -2.19 -3.33
C LEU A 90 -14.48 -2.57 -2.16
N HIS A 91 -13.79 -1.59 -1.57
CA HIS A 91 -12.90 -1.85 -0.45
C HIS A 91 -13.68 -2.16 0.82
N PHE A 92 -12.98 -2.73 1.80
CA PHE A 92 -13.53 -2.91 3.12
C PHE A 92 -13.23 -1.66 3.94
N LYS A 93 -14.17 -1.25 4.80
CA LYS A 93 -14.00 -0.10 5.72
C LYS A 93 -12.72 -0.17 6.57
N GLU A 94 -12.25 -1.38 6.88
CA GLU A 94 -10.97 -1.62 7.54
C GLU A 94 -9.81 -1.01 6.75
N HIS A 95 -9.82 -1.16 5.42
CA HIS A 95 -8.83 -0.56 4.54
C HIS A 95 -8.98 0.95 4.42
N SER A 96 -10.18 1.47 4.15
CA SER A 96 -10.37 2.92 4.05
C SER A 96 -10.03 3.67 5.35
N THR A 97 -10.27 3.03 6.49
CA THR A 97 -9.90 3.57 7.79
C THR A 97 -8.40 3.64 7.96
N ALA A 98 -7.68 2.56 7.72
CA ALA A 98 -6.22 2.58 7.80
C ALA A 98 -5.61 3.53 6.76
N TYR A 99 -6.16 3.57 5.55
CA TYR A 99 -5.72 4.45 4.46
C TYR A 99 -5.82 5.93 4.83
N CYS A 100 -6.99 6.35 5.32
CA CYS A 100 -7.18 7.74 5.72
C CYS A 100 -6.36 8.10 6.97
N ILE A 101 -6.17 7.15 7.90
CA ILE A 101 -5.26 7.33 9.05
C ILE A 101 -3.82 7.52 8.59
N ALA A 102 -3.36 6.73 7.61
CA ALA A 102 -2.03 6.90 7.03
C ALA A 102 -1.87 8.30 6.41
N ALA A 103 -2.84 8.73 5.60
CA ALA A 103 -2.84 10.09 5.03
C ALA A 103 -2.81 11.18 6.10
N LEU A 104 -3.61 11.05 7.17
CA LEU A 104 -3.59 11.96 8.31
C LEU A 104 -2.21 12.00 8.96
N ASN A 105 -1.63 10.84 9.26
CA ASN A 105 -0.33 10.75 9.91
C ASN A 105 0.79 11.42 9.07
N LEU A 106 0.77 11.28 7.74
CA LEU A 106 1.78 11.88 6.84
C LEU A 106 1.85 13.41 6.97
N ILE A 107 0.75 14.06 7.36
CA ILE A 107 0.66 15.51 7.59
C ILE A 107 0.52 15.88 9.07
N GLY A 108 0.82 14.96 9.99
CA GLY A 108 0.77 15.18 11.44
C GLY A 108 -0.63 15.31 12.02
N GLY A 109 -1.65 14.82 11.31
CA GLY A 109 -3.03 14.70 11.78
C GLY A 109 -3.28 13.41 12.55
N LYS A 110 -4.46 13.31 13.16
CA LYS A 110 -4.99 12.12 13.84
C LYS A 110 -6.49 11.98 13.54
N PRO A 111 -7.10 10.80 13.73
CA PRO A 111 -8.55 10.67 13.74
C PRO A 111 -9.23 11.65 14.69
N ALA A 112 -10.43 12.12 14.33
CA ALA A 112 -11.22 13.00 15.18
C ALA A 112 -11.97 12.23 16.29
N PHE A 113 -12.21 10.94 16.07
CA PHE A 113 -12.95 10.06 16.98
C PHE A 113 -12.18 8.74 17.23
N PRO A 114 -12.36 8.10 18.40
CA PRO A 114 -11.67 6.84 18.72
C PRO A 114 -12.21 5.65 17.91
N LEU A 115 -11.38 4.62 17.75
CA LEU A 115 -11.67 3.40 16.98
C LEU A 115 -12.54 2.41 17.79
N LYS A 116 -13.85 2.67 17.84
CA LYS A 116 -14.81 1.94 18.70
C LYS A 116 -15.08 0.48 18.28
N PHE A 117 -14.58 0.03 17.14
CA PHE A 117 -14.78 -1.34 16.65
C PHE A 117 -14.00 -2.41 17.45
N MET A 118 -13.07 -2.00 18.30
CA MET A 118 -12.19 -2.90 19.05
C MET A 118 -12.90 -3.84 20.03
N LYS A 119 -14.13 -3.54 20.45
CA LYS A 119 -14.94 -4.43 21.30
C LYS A 119 -15.07 -5.87 20.73
N LYS A 120 -14.96 -6.03 19.41
CA LYS A 120 -15.05 -7.33 18.71
C LYS A 120 -13.73 -8.12 18.72
N MET A 121 -12.59 -7.49 19.02
CA MET A 121 -11.24 -8.07 18.88
C MET A 121 -10.33 -7.77 20.09
N ASN A 122 -10.91 -7.40 21.24
CA ASN A 122 -10.18 -6.95 22.43
C ASN A 122 -9.58 -8.06 23.31
N THR A 123 -9.62 -9.32 22.87
CA THR A 123 -8.97 -10.44 23.57
C THR A 123 -8.37 -11.40 22.55
N LYS A 124 -7.32 -12.13 22.94
CA LYS A 124 -6.66 -13.15 22.10
C LYS A 124 -7.66 -14.07 21.39
N ARG A 125 -8.58 -14.67 22.16
CA ARG A 125 -9.62 -15.57 21.63
C ARG A 125 -10.50 -14.89 20.58
N LYS A 126 -10.92 -13.65 20.82
CA LYS A 126 -11.78 -12.90 19.90
C LYS A 126 -11.03 -12.52 18.62
N LEU A 127 -9.80 -12.04 18.73
CA LEU A 127 -8.92 -11.71 17.61
C LEU A 127 -8.68 -12.94 16.72
N TRP A 128 -8.24 -14.05 17.32
CA TRP A 128 -7.94 -15.29 16.58
C TRP A 128 -9.18 -15.86 15.89
N ARG A 129 -10.33 -15.80 16.57
CA ARG A 129 -11.60 -16.19 15.96
C ARG A 129 -11.91 -15.32 14.75
N TRP A 130 -11.72 -14.01 14.85
CA TRP A 130 -11.97 -13.09 13.74
C TRP A 130 -11.01 -13.32 12.56
N LEU A 131 -9.71 -13.49 12.80
CA LEU A 131 -8.72 -13.81 11.74
C LEU A 131 -9.03 -15.14 11.04
N ARG A 132 -9.48 -16.16 11.78
CA ARG A 132 -9.85 -17.47 11.20
C ARG A 132 -11.02 -17.37 10.22
N TRP A 133 -11.97 -16.48 10.45
CA TRP A 133 -13.20 -16.37 9.64
C TRP A 133 -13.09 -15.42 8.44
N GLN A 134 -11.88 -14.98 8.09
CA GLN A 134 -11.67 -14.26 6.84
C GLN A 134 -11.81 -15.21 5.64
N LEU A 135 -12.19 -14.67 4.48
CA LEU A 135 -12.35 -15.46 3.26
C LEU A 135 -10.98 -15.64 2.58
N TRP A 136 -10.17 -16.53 3.16
CA TRP A 136 -8.78 -16.77 2.75
C TRP A 136 -8.61 -17.28 1.31
N SER A 137 -9.66 -17.74 0.64
CA SER A 137 -9.59 -18.07 -0.79
C SER A 137 -9.60 -16.83 -1.70
N LEU A 138 -9.94 -15.65 -1.17
CA LEU A 138 -9.86 -14.35 -1.83
C LEU A 138 -8.95 -13.45 -1.00
N ILE A 139 -7.75 -13.95 -0.69
CA ILE A 139 -6.88 -13.34 0.32
C ILE A 139 -6.47 -11.91 -0.05
N TRP A 140 -6.22 -11.60 -1.33
CA TRP A 140 -5.82 -10.25 -1.71
C TRP A 140 -6.85 -9.21 -1.26
N SER A 141 -8.13 -9.35 -1.65
CA SER A 141 -9.17 -8.42 -1.22
C SER A 141 -9.46 -8.51 0.28
N THR A 142 -9.42 -9.71 0.89
CA THR A 142 -9.88 -9.88 2.29
C THR A 142 -8.82 -9.57 3.35
N SER A 143 -7.54 -9.60 2.99
CA SER A 143 -6.43 -9.20 3.85
C SER A 143 -6.43 -7.70 4.15
N HIS A 144 -7.16 -6.89 3.37
CA HIS A 144 -7.51 -5.51 3.76
C HIS A 144 -8.24 -5.40 5.11
N ARG A 145 -8.82 -6.49 5.62
CA ARG A 145 -9.48 -6.51 6.93
C ARG A 145 -8.50 -6.68 8.06
N GLY A 146 -7.83 -7.84 8.11
CA GLY A 146 -6.92 -8.24 9.20
C GLY A 146 -5.81 -7.22 9.44
N PRO A 147 -4.85 -7.17 8.52
CA PRO A 147 -3.88 -6.09 8.40
C PRO A 147 -4.43 -4.67 8.46
N GLY A 148 -5.58 -4.35 7.84
CA GLY A 148 -6.15 -2.99 7.93
C GLY A 148 -6.48 -2.57 9.36
N VAL A 149 -7.06 -3.48 10.15
CA VAL A 149 -7.25 -3.24 11.60
C VAL A 149 -5.92 -3.10 12.32
N ALA A 150 -4.95 -3.99 12.05
CA ALA A 150 -3.63 -3.93 12.68
C ALA A 150 -2.92 -2.60 12.39
N ALA A 151 -2.95 -2.13 11.15
CA ALA A 151 -2.37 -0.87 10.71
C ALA A 151 -3.05 0.33 11.38
N ALA A 152 -4.38 0.38 11.37
CA ALA A 152 -5.13 1.45 12.01
C ALA A 152 -4.77 1.56 13.51
N LEU A 153 -4.68 0.43 14.22
CA LEU A 153 -4.31 0.41 15.63
C LEU A 153 -2.85 0.76 15.89
N ALA A 154 -1.94 0.34 15.01
CA ALA A 154 -0.52 0.65 15.12
C ALA A 154 -0.31 2.16 14.99
N MET A 155 -0.99 2.79 14.03
CA MET A 155 -0.89 4.21 13.74
C MET A 155 -1.56 5.10 14.79
N THR A 156 -2.63 4.65 15.44
CA THR A 156 -3.33 5.45 16.47
C THR A 156 -2.84 5.16 17.89
N GLY A 157 -2.17 4.04 18.12
CA GLY A 157 -1.82 3.57 19.45
C GLY A 157 -3.02 3.06 20.26
N GLU A 158 -4.18 2.80 19.63
CA GLU A 158 -5.40 2.33 20.31
C GLU A 158 -5.44 0.80 20.50
N ALA A 159 -4.36 0.08 20.19
CA ALA A 159 -4.26 -1.35 20.44
C ALA A 159 -4.28 -1.65 21.96
N PRO A 160 -5.11 -2.61 22.43
CA PRO A 160 -4.99 -3.12 23.79
C PRO A 160 -3.62 -3.72 24.05
N ALA A 161 -3.19 -3.71 25.32
CA ALA A 161 -1.96 -4.37 25.74
C ALA A 161 -1.93 -5.85 25.30
N GLY A 162 -0.81 -6.29 24.73
CA GLY A 162 -0.61 -7.64 24.21
C GLY A 162 -1.33 -7.96 22.89
N TRP A 163 -2.07 -7.01 22.29
CA TRP A 163 -2.83 -7.28 21.06
C TRP A 163 -1.92 -7.67 19.89
N PHE A 164 -0.82 -6.95 19.68
CA PHE A 164 0.12 -7.25 18.59
C PHE A 164 0.87 -8.56 18.82
N ASP A 165 1.17 -8.93 20.07
CA ASP A 165 1.75 -10.25 20.38
C ASP A 165 0.80 -11.37 19.95
N TRP A 166 -0.49 -11.24 20.25
CA TRP A 166 -1.50 -12.21 19.83
C TRP A 166 -1.67 -12.25 18.31
N PHE A 167 -1.58 -11.10 17.64
CA PHE A 167 -1.65 -10.98 16.20
C PHE A 167 -0.48 -11.71 15.53
N PHE A 168 0.75 -11.38 15.91
CA PHE A 168 1.96 -12.01 15.38
C PHE A 168 2.05 -13.49 15.72
N GLU A 169 1.65 -13.90 16.93
CA GLU A 169 1.58 -15.32 17.29
C GLU A 169 0.62 -16.09 16.35
N TRP A 170 -0.54 -15.52 16.04
CA TRP A 170 -1.47 -16.14 15.10
C TRP A 170 -0.88 -16.22 13.70
N CYS A 171 -0.33 -15.11 13.20
CA CYS A 171 0.26 -15.02 11.88
C CYS A 171 1.42 -16.01 11.71
N ASN A 172 2.35 -16.07 12.67
CA ASN A 172 3.48 -17.01 12.67
C ASN A 172 3.05 -18.47 12.74
N LYS A 173 1.94 -18.79 13.43
CA LYS A 173 1.38 -20.15 13.46
C LYS A 173 0.67 -20.56 12.18
N LYS A 174 0.32 -19.60 11.32
CA LYS A 174 -0.54 -19.82 10.15
C LYS A 174 0.14 -19.55 8.82
N VAL A 175 1.29 -18.91 8.82
CA VAL A 175 2.11 -18.72 7.63
C VAL A 175 2.61 -20.07 7.12
N ASP A 176 2.57 -20.25 5.81
CA ASP A 176 2.98 -21.47 5.17
C ASP A 176 4.50 -21.51 5.01
N PRO A 177 5.20 -22.49 5.62
CA PRO A 177 6.67 -22.56 5.54
C PRO A 177 7.21 -22.81 4.13
N LYS A 178 6.38 -23.29 3.19
CA LYS A 178 6.81 -23.56 1.81
C LYS A 178 6.84 -22.30 0.95
N THR A 179 6.03 -21.30 1.29
CA THR A 179 5.88 -20.08 0.46
C THR A 179 6.17 -18.78 1.19
N GLY A 180 6.06 -18.77 2.52
CA GLY A 180 6.03 -17.55 3.32
C GLY A 180 4.71 -16.78 3.24
N TYR A 181 3.68 -17.32 2.57
CA TYR A 181 2.34 -16.71 2.41
C TYR A 181 1.31 -17.35 3.35
N TRP A 182 0.15 -16.71 3.54
CA TRP A 182 -0.96 -17.25 4.35
C TRP A 182 -1.96 -18.05 3.50
N ARG A 183 -1.63 -19.30 3.21
CA ARG A 183 -2.41 -20.17 2.33
C ARG A 183 -3.54 -20.94 3.05
N LEU A 184 -4.47 -20.23 3.66
CA LEU A 184 -5.51 -20.82 4.53
C LEU A 184 -6.85 -21.13 3.85
N GLY A 185 -7.08 -20.58 2.65
CA GLY A 185 -8.25 -20.84 1.82
C GLY A 185 -8.34 -22.28 1.32
N PHE A 186 -9.54 -22.73 0.97
CA PHE A 186 -9.76 -24.09 0.46
C PHE A 186 -9.05 -24.32 -0.88
N ILE A 187 -8.94 -23.28 -1.73
CA ILE A 187 -8.27 -23.35 -3.04
C ILE A 187 -6.79 -23.73 -2.90
N HIS A 188 -6.15 -23.36 -1.80
CA HIS A 188 -4.74 -23.67 -1.58
C HIS A 188 -4.50 -25.14 -1.25
N LYS A 189 -5.53 -25.87 -0.81
CA LYS A 189 -5.45 -27.33 -0.66
C LYS A 189 -5.28 -28.02 -2.01
N LEU A 190 -5.65 -27.36 -3.10
CA LEU A 190 -5.43 -27.82 -4.48
C LEU A 190 -4.02 -27.47 -5.00
N GLY A 191 -3.15 -26.89 -4.17
CA GLY A 191 -1.79 -26.51 -4.53
C GLY A 191 -1.69 -25.24 -5.39
N MET A 192 -2.82 -24.57 -5.66
CA MET A 192 -2.86 -23.33 -6.43
C MET A 192 -2.18 -22.20 -5.67
N ILE A 193 -1.25 -21.51 -6.35
CA ILE A 193 -0.64 -20.26 -5.90
C ILE A 193 -0.67 -19.30 -7.08
N SER A 194 -1.13 -18.09 -6.81
CA SER A 194 -1.26 -17.00 -7.76
C SER A 194 -0.65 -15.74 -7.17
N LYS A 195 -0.75 -14.64 -7.92
CA LYS A 195 -0.42 -13.30 -7.45
C LYS A 195 -1.26 -12.88 -6.24
N ASP A 196 -2.48 -13.39 -6.08
CA ASP A 196 -3.37 -12.98 -4.98
C ASP A 196 -2.82 -13.40 -3.62
N GLU A 197 -2.17 -14.57 -3.52
CA GLU A 197 -1.54 -15.01 -2.28
C GLU A 197 -0.33 -14.16 -1.88
N MET A 198 0.47 -13.75 -2.85
CA MET A 198 1.57 -12.80 -2.64
C MET A 198 1.02 -11.44 -2.20
N ALA A 199 0.04 -10.93 -2.93
CA ALA A 199 -0.57 -9.63 -2.70
C ALA A 199 -1.27 -9.56 -1.34
N GLY A 200 -1.98 -10.63 -0.96
CA GLY A 200 -2.59 -10.75 0.35
C GLY A 200 -1.57 -10.92 1.48
N ALA A 201 -0.41 -11.53 1.23
CA ALA A 201 0.66 -11.68 2.22
C ALA A 201 1.43 -10.38 2.45
N PHE A 202 1.63 -9.57 1.39
CA PHE A 202 2.21 -8.24 1.48
C PHE A 202 1.56 -7.38 2.56
N HIS A 203 0.22 -7.44 2.68
CA HIS A 203 -0.50 -6.68 3.70
C HIS A 203 -0.08 -7.03 5.13
N PHE A 204 0.44 -8.23 5.38
CA PHE A 204 0.98 -8.57 6.69
C PHE A 204 2.42 -8.07 6.84
N TYR A 205 3.23 -8.12 5.78
CA TYR A 205 4.66 -7.82 5.85
C TYR A 205 4.96 -6.40 6.31
N TYR A 206 4.21 -5.39 5.87
CA TYR A 206 4.43 -4.03 6.36
C TYR A 206 4.17 -3.87 7.87
N ILE A 207 3.29 -4.71 8.46
CA ILE A 207 3.06 -4.71 9.91
C ILE A 207 4.28 -5.30 10.61
N TYR A 208 4.83 -6.39 10.08
CA TYR A 208 6.05 -7.00 10.60
C TYR A 208 7.21 -5.99 10.56
N GLU A 209 7.44 -5.36 9.42
CA GLU A 209 8.50 -4.37 9.24
C GLU A 209 8.34 -3.16 10.18
N TYR A 210 7.11 -2.62 10.31
CA TYR A 210 6.84 -1.49 11.20
C TYR A 210 7.19 -1.77 12.66
N PHE A 211 6.87 -2.98 13.16
CA PHE A 211 7.22 -3.41 14.51
C PHE A 211 8.64 -3.98 14.62
N LYS A 212 9.42 -4.01 13.53
CA LYS A 212 10.72 -4.70 13.43
C LYS A 212 10.62 -6.17 13.86
N HIS A 213 9.46 -6.78 13.65
CA HIS A 213 9.20 -8.18 13.95
C HIS A 213 9.74 -9.04 12.82
N PRO A 214 10.48 -10.14 13.09
CA PRO A 214 11.12 -10.93 12.05
C PRO A 214 10.12 -11.48 11.02
N LEU A 215 10.36 -11.21 9.73
CA LEU A 215 9.56 -11.79 8.64
C LEU A 215 9.66 -13.33 8.66
N PRO A 216 8.52 -14.04 8.55
CA PRO A 216 8.52 -15.49 8.51
C PRO A 216 8.95 -15.99 7.12
N TYR A 217 9.91 -16.93 7.10
CA TYR A 217 10.35 -17.62 5.87
C TYR A 217 10.76 -16.68 4.71
N PRO A 218 11.65 -15.70 4.93
CA PRO A 218 11.93 -14.66 3.96
C PRO A 218 12.54 -15.17 2.65
N LYS A 219 13.32 -16.27 2.69
CA LYS A 219 13.85 -16.90 1.47
C LYS A 219 12.73 -17.44 0.56
N GLN A 220 11.71 -18.03 1.15
CA GLN A 220 10.56 -18.58 0.42
C GLN A 220 9.70 -17.46 -0.19
N ILE A 221 9.54 -16.34 0.51
CA ILE A 221 8.88 -15.14 -0.03
C ILE A 221 9.59 -14.69 -1.30
N VAL A 222 10.93 -14.57 -1.28
CA VAL A 222 11.72 -14.20 -2.46
C VAL A 222 11.52 -15.19 -3.60
N ASP A 223 11.67 -16.48 -3.34
CA ASP A 223 11.60 -17.50 -4.39
C ASP A 223 10.22 -17.59 -5.05
N TRP A 224 9.13 -17.41 -4.29
CA TRP A 224 7.78 -17.42 -4.86
C TRP A 224 7.41 -16.11 -5.52
N THR A 225 7.80 -14.97 -4.97
CA THR A 225 7.48 -13.67 -5.57
C THR A 225 8.18 -13.53 -6.92
N LEU A 226 9.45 -13.97 -7.05
CA LEU A 226 10.18 -13.98 -8.33
C LEU A 226 9.49 -14.85 -9.39
N ARG A 227 8.90 -15.99 -9.00
CA ARG A 227 8.20 -16.90 -9.93
C ARG A 227 6.90 -16.32 -10.47
N LEU A 228 6.28 -15.38 -9.74
CA LEU A 228 5.00 -14.78 -10.11
C LEU A 228 5.15 -13.56 -11.03
N GLN A 229 6.36 -13.04 -11.20
CA GLN A 229 6.60 -11.88 -12.06
C GLN A 229 6.41 -12.26 -13.54
N HIS A 230 5.64 -11.46 -14.27
CA HIS A 230 5.46 -11.59 -15.70
C HIS A 230 6.70 -11.11 -16.47
N ASN A 231 6.78 -11.47 -17.76
CA ASN A 231 7.92 -11.12 -18.62
C ASN A 231 8.15 -9.61 -18.77
N ASN A 232 7.10 -8.81 -18.63
CA ASN A 232 7.16 -7.35 -18.65
C ASN A 232 7.59 -6.74 -17.30
N GLY A 233 7.96 -7.55 -16.30
CA GLY A 233 8.42 -7.06 -14.99
C GLY A 233 7.29 -6.73 -14.00
N LEU A 234 6.02 -6.85 -14.39
CA LEU A 234 4.88 -6.60 -13.50
C LEU A 234 4.39 -7.92 -12.87
N TRP A 235 3.66 -7.81 -11.76
CA TRP A 235 2.86 -8.89 -11.17
C TRP A 235 1.39 -8.79 -11.57
N ASP A 236 0.94 -7.63 -12.04
CA ASP A 236 -0.29 -7.54 -12.82
C ASP A 236 -0.06 -7.67 -14.34
N LYS A 237 -1.11 -7.36 -15.11
CA LYS A 237 -1.09 -7.33 -16.57
C LYS A 237 -0.16 -6.24 -17.11
N ASN A 238 -0.68 -5.07 -17.47
CA ASN A 238 0.04 -4.11 -18.31
C ASN A 238 0.05 -2.67 -17.77
N VAL A 239 -0.70 -2.40 -16.71
CA VAL A 239 -0.78 -1.07 -16.10
C VAL A 239 -0.28 -1.21 -14.68
N PRO A 240 0.85 -0.59 -14.32
CA PRO A 240 1.36 -0.64 -12.97
C PRO A 240 0.29 -0.23 -11.94
N TYR A 241 0.16 -1.01 -10.88
CA TYR A 241 -0.86 -0.84 -9.85
C TYR A 241 -0.37 -1.33 -8.48
N CYS A 242 -1.25 -1.34 -7.47
CA CYS A 242 -0.92 -1.76 -6.10
C CYS A 242 -0.30 -3.16 -6.05
N ILE A 243 -0.77 -4.11 -6.86
CA ILE A 243 -0.22 -5.47 -6.85
C ILE A 243 1.25 -5.54 -7.30
N ASP A 244 1.72 -4.56 -8.09
CA ASP A 244 3.12 -4.49 -8.48
C ASP A 244 3.98 -3.97 -7.34
N LEU A 245 3.48 -3.03 -6.54
CA LEU A 245 4.08 -2.69 -5.26
C LEU A 245 4.13 -3.90 -4.33
N ASP A 246 3.04 -4.66 -4.23
CA ASP A 246 2.98 -5.83 -3.35
C ASP A 246 4.13 -6.81 -3.64
N GLY A 247 4.42 -7.03 -4.94
CA GLY A 247 5.55 -7.84 -5.40
C GLY A 247 6.91 -7.19 -5.14
N VAL A 248 7.08 -5.91 -5.50
CA VAL A 248 8.31 -5.14 -5.28
C VAL A 248 8.71 -5.15 -3.80
N TYR A 249 7.79 -4.80 -2.91
CA TYR A 249 8.01 -4.73 -1.47
C TYR A 249 8.34 -6.11 -0.90
N SER A 250 7.56 -7.13 -1.27
CA SER A 250 7.79 -8.50 -0.82
C SER A 250 9.20 -9.00 -1.19
N LEU A 251 9.67 -8.70 -2.41
CA LEU A 251 11.05 -9.03 -2.82
C LEU A 251 12.09 -8.24 -2.04
N ALA A 252 11.98 -6.91 -2.05
CA ALA A 252 12.98 -6.02 -1.50
C ALA A 252 13.20 -6.27 0.00
N ARG A 253 12.11 -6.33 0.77
CA ARG A 253 12.15 -6.51 2.22
C ARG A 253 12.53 -7.93 2.62
N ALA A 254 11.96 -8.95 1.98
CA ALA A 254 12.31 -10.33 2.31
C ALA A 254 13.76 -10.68 1.91
N SER A 255 14.27 -10.16 0.79
CA SER A 255 15.68 -10.29 0.42
C SER A 255 16.59 -9.71 1.50
N LYS A 256 16.35 -8.46 1.92
CA LYS A 256 17.09 -7.80 3.01
C LYS A 256 17.03 -8.60 4.30
N ALA A 257 15.83 -9.02 4.73
CA ALA A 257 15.62 -9.84 5.92
C ALA A 257 16.33 -11.21 5.86
N ALA A 258 16.55 -11.75 4.67
CA ALA A 258 17.28 -12.99 4.42
C ALA A 258 18.78 -12.77 4.11
N ASN A 259 19.39 -11.69 4.60
CA ASN A 259 20.78 -11.33 4.35
C ASN A 259 21.11 -11.21 2.85
N ASN A 260 20.27 -10.46 2.13
CA ASN A 260 20.36 -10.24 0.68
C ASN A 260 20.30 -11.53 -0.16
N TYR A 261 19.45 -12.47 0.26
CA TYR A 261 19.24 -13.73 -0.47
C TYR A 261 18.78 -13.46 -1.90
N ARG A 262 19.47 -14.07 -2.88
CA ARG A 262 19.23 -13.87 -4.33
C ARG A 262 19.26 -12.41 -4.78
N LYS A 263 20.10 -11.57 -4.15
CA LYS A 263 20.25 -10.14 -4.44
C LYS A 263 20.22 -9.80 -5.95
N ARG A 264 21.05 -10.45 -6.76
CA ARG A 264 21.14 -10.18 -8.21
C ARG A 264 19.85 -10.46 -8.97
N ASP A 265 19.12 -11.51 -8.59
CA ASP A 265 17.85 -11.85 -9.23
C ASP A 265 16.75 -10.88 -8.82
N VAL A 266 16.77 -10.45 -7.55
CA VAL A 266 15.88 -9.41 -7.03
C VAL A 266 16.14 -8.08 -7.72
N GLU A 267 17.39 -7.62 -7.80
CA GLU A 267 17.78 -6.38 -8.51
C GLU A 267 17.30 -6.41 -9.96
N ARG A 268 17.52 -7.52 -10.67
CA ARG A 268 17.04 -7.70 -12.04
C ARG A 268 15.50 -7.66 -12.16
N ALA A 269 14.80 -8.28 -11.22
CA ALA A 269 13.34 -8.24 -11.20
C ALA A 269 12.82 -6.82 -10.97
N LEU A 270 13.40 -6.10 -10.02
CA LEU A 270 13.06 -4.72 -9.71
C LEU A 270 13.43 -3.75 -10.86
N GLU A 271 14.54 -3.98 -11.56
CA GLU A 271 14.95 -3.18 -12.73
C GLU A 271 13.95 -3.34 -13.89
N LYS A 272 13.44 -4.56 -14.13
CA LYS A 272 12.35 -4.78 -15.09
C LYS A 272 11.07 -4.04 -14.69
N THR A 273 10.70 -4.10 -13.41
CA THR A 273 9.52 -3.40 -12.91
C THR A 273 9.69 -1.89 -13.08
N LEU A 274 10.86 -1.35 -12.72
CA LEU A 274 11.18 0.07 -12.85
C LEU A 274 11.09 0.52 -14.31
N HIS A 275 11.70 -0.24 -15.23
CA HIS A 275 11.63 0.05 -16.66
C HIS A 275 10.18 0.20 -17.15
N THR A 276 9.31 -0.74 -16.79
CA THR A 276 7.91 -0.72 -17.21
C THR A 276 7.15 0.43 -16.56
N ILE A 277 7.35 0.69 -15.27
CA ILE A 277 6.72 1.84 -14.59
C ILE A 277 7.15 3.16 -15.24
N VAL A 278 8.45 3.36 -15.45
CA VAL A 278 9.01 4.58 -16.05
C VAL A 278 8.47 4.78 -17.46
N THR A 279 8.45 3.72 -18.28
CA THR A 279 7.87 3.75 -19.62
C THR A 279 6.39 4.18 -19.58
N CYS A 280 5.60 3.56 -18.71
CA CYS A 280 4.17 3.88 -18.58
C CYS A 280 3.90 5.28 -18.04
N LEU A 281 4.69 5.76 -17.06
CA LEU A 281 4.44 7.03 -16.38
C LEU A 281 4.99 8.23 -17.15
N ASN A 282 6.07 8.07 -17.92
CA ASN A 282 6.61 9.14 -18.78
C ASN A 282 5.81 9.32 -20.09
N ASP A 283 4.94 8.38 -20.45
CA ASP A 283 3.97 8.53 -21.53
C ASP A 283 2.69 9.20 -21.01
N LYS A 284 2.50 10.48 -21.39
CA LYS A 284 1.34 11.27 -20.99
C LYS A 284 0.02 10.66 -21.48
N GLU A 285 -0.05 10.17 -22.71
CA GLU A 285 -1.27 9.58 -23.25
C GLU A 285 -1.61 8.30 -22.48
N PHE A 286 -0.62 7.45 -22.24
CA PHE A 286 -0.79 6.25 -21.45
C PHE A 286 -1.31 6.57 -20.04
N LEU A 287 -0.68 7.51 -19.32
CA LEU A 287 -1.07 7.88 -17.97
C LEU A 287 -2.53 8.35 -17.95
N PHE A 288 -2.88 9.31 -18.80
CA PHE A 288 -4.21 9.92 -18.82
C PHE A 288 -5.29 8.93 -19.29
N LYS A 289 -4.96 7.95 -20.13
CA LYS A 289 -5.91 6.93 -20.60
C LYS A 289 -6.18 5.83 -19.58
N ASN A 290 -5.16 5.38 -18.87
CA ASN A 290 -5.20 4.15 -18.07
C ASN A 290 -5.47 4.39 -16.57
N TYR A 291 -5.00 5.50 -16.00
CA TYR A 291 -5.19 5.84 -14.59
C TYR A 291 -6.47 6.67 -14.39
N ARG A 292 -7.63 6.04 -14.61
CA ARG A 292 -8.96 6.69 -14.60
C ARG A 292 -9.49 7.06 -13.21
N ASN A 293 -8.85 6.58 -12.15
CA ASN A 293 -9.12 6.95 -10.78
C ASN A 293 -7.81 7.32 -10.09
N SER A 294 -7.87 8.12 -9.03
CA SER A 294 -6.69 8.59 -8.28
C SER A 294 -5.95 7.43 -7.61
N HIS A 295 -6.67 6.44 -7.11
CA HIS A 295 -6.12 5.35 -6.28
C HIS A 295 -5.14 4.47 -7.04
N ARG A 296 -5.34 4.29 -8.35
CA ARG A 296 -4.45 3.47 -9.18
C ARG A 296 -3.01 3.95 -9.23
N LEU A 297 -2.79 5.26 -9.14
CA LEU A 297 -1.46 5.82 -9.30
C LEU A 297 -0.60 5.58 -8.05
N VAL A 298 -1.20 5.60 -6.86
CA VAL A 298 -0.47 5.56 -5.59
C VAL A 298 0.41 4.31 -5.47
N GLY A 299 -0.12 3.14 -5.83
CA GLY A 299 0.64 1.88 -5.82
C GLY A 299 1.88 1.91 -6.72
N ALA A 300 1.74 2.44 -7.94
CA ALA A 300 2.87 2.55 -8.87
C ALA A 300 3.95 3.50 -8.32
N LEU A 301 3.57 4.62 -7.72
CA LEU A 301 4.52 5.58 -7.15
C LEU A 301 5.23 5.03 -5.91
N ALA A 302 4.51 4.33 -5.05
CA ALA A 302 5.08 3.65 -3.89
C ALA A 302 6.07 2.55 -4.33
N ALA A 303 5.78 1.83 -5.42
CA ALA A 303 6.71 0.83 -5.96
C ALA A 303 8.02 1.49 -6.43
N VAL A 304 7.95 2.64 -7.10
CA VAL A 304 9.15 3.40 -7.49
C VAL A 304 9.96 3.86 -6.28
N ALA A 305 9.31 4.37 -5.23
CA ALA A 305 9.98 4.78 -4.00
C ALA A 305 10.69 3.59 -3.31
N GLU A 306 10.02 2.44 -3.20
CA GLU A 306 10.60 1.21 -2.64
C GLU A 306 11.79 0.72 -3.48
N ILE A 307 11.70 0.79 -4.82
CA ILE A 307 12.81 0.45 -5.71
C ILE A 307 13.98 1.43 -5.52
N GLN A 308 13.72 2.73 -5.43
CA GLN A 308 14.76 3.74 -5.22
C GLN A 308 15.49 3.54 -3.88
N ASP A 309 14.78 3.11 -2.83
CA ASP A 309 15.41 2.76 -1.56
C ASP A 309 16.24 1.47 -1.60
N TYR A 310 15.92 0.54 -2.51
CA TYR A 310 16.67 -0.70 -2.69
C TYR A 310 17.85 -0.54 -3.67
N MET A 311 17.70 0.26 -4.73
CA MET A 311 18.69 0.54 -5.77
C MET A 311 18.79 2.05 -6.06
N PRO A 312 19.40 2.84 -5.15
CA PRO A 312 19.42 4.30 -5.27
C PRO A 312 20.08 4.81 -6.55
N ASP A 313 21.08 4.07 -7.07
CA ASP A 313 21.84 4.47 -8.25
C ASP A 313 21.09 4.21 -9.58
N ARG A 314 19.89 3.62 -9.53
CA ARG A 314 19.11 3.26 -10.73
C ARG A 314 18.04 4.27 -11.10
N LEU A 315 17.74 5.23 -10.23
CA LEU A 315 16.71 6.22 -10.47
C LEU A 315 17.21 7.62 -10.11
N ASP A 316 17.34 8.46 -11.15
CA ASP A 316 17.61 9.88 -11.02
C ASP A 316 16.29 10.65 -10.97
N THR A 317 16.08 11.37 -9.87
CA THR A 317 14.91 12.21 -9.62
C THR A 317 15.37 13.51 -9.00
N PRO A 318 14.78 14.67 -9.36
CA PRO A 318 15.17 15.97 -8.81
C PRO A 318 15.13 16.03 -7.27
N LYS A 319 14.23 15.24 -6.67
CA LYS A 319 14.18 14.97 -5.24
C LYS A 319 13.97 13.49 -5.04
N LYS A 320 14.65 12.90 -4.06
CA LYS A 320 14.40 11.51 -3.65
C LYS A 320 12.92 11.33 -3.31
N TRP A 321 12.30 10.30 -3.89
CA TRP A 321 10.91 9.93 -3.62
C TRP A 321 10.81 9.32 -2.22
N ARG A 322 9.64 9.47 -1.60
CA ARG A 322 9.40 9.08 -0.21
C ARG A 322 8.56 7.82 -0.14
N ASN A 323 9.08 6.82 0.55
CA ASN A 323 8.35 5.61 0.83
C ASN A 323 7.34 5.83 1.96
N GLN A 324 6.05 5.75 1.64
CA GLN A 324 4.98 5.94 2.62
C GLN A 324 4.91 4.80 3.63
N LEU A 325 5.26 3.57 3.20
CA LEU A 325 5.15 2.36 4.03
C LEU A 325 6.14 2.33 5.19
N ASP A 326 7.25 3.06 5.09
CA ASP A 326 8.22 3.22 6.18
C ASP A 326 7.71 4.18 7.28
N TYR A 327 6.70 5.01 6.98
CA TYR A 327 6.12 5.95 7.94
C TYR A 327 4.76 5.48 8.49
N ALA A 328 3.92 4.92 7.62
CA ALA A 328 2.62 4.38 7.95
C ALA A 328 2.51 2.97 7.36
N PRO A 329 2.22 1.92 8.15
CA PRO A 329 2.18 0.55 7.66
C PRO A 329 0.89 0.27 6.90
N TYR A 330 0.69 0.95 5.77
CA TYR A 330 -0.55 0.87 5.01
C TYR A 330 -0.46 1.33 3.55
N ILE A 331 -1.22 0.66 2.67
CA ILE A 331 -1.62 1.15 1.33
C ILE A 331 -3.07 0.78 1.00
#